data_AF-A0A7J7DXM3-F1
#
_entry.id   AF-A0A7J7DXM3-F1
#
_cell.length_a   1.000
_cell.length_b   1.000
_cell.length_c   1.000
_cell.angle_alpha   90.00
_cell.angle_beta   90.00
_cell.angle_gamma   90.00
#
_symmetry.space_group_name_H-M   'P 1'
#
loop_
_entity.id
_entity.type
_entity.pdbx_description
1 polymer ?
#
loop_
_entity_poly.entity_id
_entity_poly.type
_entity_poly.pdbx_seq_one_letter_code
_entity_poly.pdbx_strand_id
1 'polypeptide(L)'
;MPSSSTTVISKCTIHPNQKSTIKTLKLSVSDLPMLSCQYIQKGVLLNYPPYSFEDLISFLKTSLSVCLSHFPALAGRLITDQDGHVHILCNDAGVEFLEAKARHLDTNTILSPIDVPGCFKEFFTFDRTLSYSGHSKHLVAVQVTELADGVFIGCTVNHAVTDGTSLWHFFNTFAEICKGVKKISNTPEFNRNTVFNSPAVLEFPTGGPKATFSGHEPLRERIFHFSREAILKLKYRANNGTLLQHAEILGKKKNDSLKVLNGERNANKTPVLETFLKKNTRTEEISSFQSLCAQLWRSVTRARKLAPSKTTTFRMAVNCRRRLEPQLHTYYFGNAIQSIPTLASTGELLSRNLYWGADLLHKNVVAHDDVTVRRGIKDWEREPRLFPLGNFDGASITMGSSPRFPMYDNDFGWGRPLAVRSGRANKFDGKISAFPGREGNGAVDLEVVLAPSTMAGLESDPEFMQYVSTNL
;
A
#
# COMPACT_ATOMS: atom_id res chain seq x y z
N MET A 1 -7.74 31.38 -9.80
CA MET A 1 -8.17 29.97 -9.66
C MET A 1 -9.68 29.98 -9.53
N PRO A 2 -10.45 29.45 -10.50
CA PRO A 2 -11.91 29.31 -10.33
C PRO A 2 -12.21 28.48 -9.08
N SER A 3 -13.30 28.79 -8.36
CA SER A 3 -13.58 28.21 -7.04
C SER A 3 -13.63 26.68 -7.10
N SER A 4 -12.78 26.04 -6.30
CA SER A 4 -12.22 24.70 -6.51
C SER A 4 -12.95 23.56 -5.82
N SER A 5 -14.10 23.79 -5.20
CA SER A 5 -14.59 22.87 -4.18
C SER A 5 -15.44 21.73 -4.76
N THR A 6 -14.97 20.51 -4.56
CA THR A 6 -15.81 19.32 -4.56
C THR A 6 -17.01 19.54 -3.63
N THR A 7 -18.22 19.31 -4.13
CA THR A 7 -19.46 19.51 -3.35
C THR A 7 -20.02 18.16 -2.93
N VAL A 8 -20.12 17.92 -1.62
CA VAL A 8 -20.83 16.74 -1.08
C VAL A 8 -22.33 16.95 -1.25
N ILE A 9 -22.98 16.06 -1.97
CA ILE A 9 -24.42 16.09 -2.27
C ILE A 9 -25.21 15.36 -1.18
N SER A 10 -24.72 14.19 -0.79
CA SER A 10 -25.38 13.38 0.23
C SER A 10 -24.38 12.56 1.02
N LYS A 11 -24.82 12.17 2.21
CA LYS A 11 -24.07 11.33 3.15
C LYS A 11 -25.05 10.41 3.86
N CYS A 12 -24.76 9.12 3.89
CA CYS A 12 -25.56 8.12 4.59
C CYS A 12 -24.70 7.02 5.20
N THR A 13 -25.28 6.23 6.10
CA THR A 13 -24.64 5.04 6.65
C THR A 13 -25.15 3.79 5.91
N ILE A 14 -24.23 2.99 5.38
CA ILE A 14 -24.54 1.71 4.74
C ILE A 14 -24.27 0.58 5.74
N HIS A 15 -25.29 -0.22 6.00
CA HIS A 15 -25.25 -1.34 6.93
C HIS A 15 -25.05 -2.65 6.17
N PRO A 16 -24.45 -3.68 6.79
CA PRO A 16 -24.37 -4.99 6.16
C PRO A 16 -25.77 -5.57 5.93
N ASN A 17 -25.96 -6.24 4.79
CA ASN A 17 -27.22 -6.89 4.43
C ASN A 17 -27.56 -8.08 5.34
N GLN A 18 -26.54 -8.72 5.93
CA GLN A 18 -26.71 -9.81 6.89
C GLN A 18 -26.07 -9.45 8.22
N LYS A 19 -26.68 -9.94 9.32
CA LYS A 19 -26.15 -9.74 10.67
C LYS A 19 -24.82 -10.47 10.85
N SER A 20 -23.86 -9.82 11.51
CA SER A 20 -22.57 -10.44 11.79
C SER A 20 -22.70 -11.63 12.75
N THR A 21 -22.08 -12.74 12.37
CA THR A 21 -21.87 -13.91 13.24
C THR A 21 -20.66 -13.71 14.15
N ILE A 22 -19.70 -12.89 13.75
CA ILE A 22 -18.54 -12.51 14.56
C ILE A 22 -18.98 -11.41 15.53
N LYS A 23 -18.67 -11.55 16.82
CA LYS A 23 -19.02 -10.55 17.85
C LYS A 23 -17.91 -9.55 18.09
N THR A 24 -16.71 -10.06 18.37
CA THR A 24 -15.54 -9.23 18.67
C THR A 24 -14.28 -9.84 18.06
N LEU A 25 -13.32 -8.98 17.71
CA LEU A 25 -11.99 -9.39 17.25
C LEU A 25 -10.95 -8.57 18.02
N LYS A 26 -10.08 -9.22 18.79
CA LYS A 26 -8.97 -8.54 19.47
C LYS A 26 -8.00 -7.97 18.44
N LEU A 27 -7.55 -6.72 18.63
CA LEU A 27 -6.46 -6.17 17.82
C LEU A 27 -5.16 -6.90 18.15
N SER A 28 -4.44 -7.29 17.10
CA SER A 28 -3.17 -7.99 17.22
C SER A 28 -2.00 -7.04 17.49
N VAL A 29 -0.84 -7.58 17.84
CA VAL A 29 0.42 -6.81 17.96
C VAL A 29 0.80 -6.05 16.68
N SER A 30 0.33 -6.50 15.51
CA SER A 30 0.55 -5.78 14.24
C SER A 30 -0.47 -4.67 14.00
N ASP A 31 -1.64 -4.75 14.64
CA ASP A 31 -2.73 -3.77 14.53
C ASP A 31 -2.53 -2.59 15.49
N LEU A 32 -2.11 -2.85 16.73
CA LEU A 32 -2.00 -1.86 17.80
C LEU A 32 -1.10 -0.65 17.45
N PRO A 33 0.09 -0.79 16.84
CA PRO A 33 0.93 0.35 16.47
C PRO A 33 0.26 1.30 15.48
N MET A 34 -0.67 0.79 14.67
CA MET A 34 -1.39 1.55 13.66
C MET A 34 -2.44 2.49 14.26
N LEU A 35 -2.75 2.40 15.55
CA LEU A 35 -3.72 3.29 16.21
C LEU A 35 -3.33 4.78 16.09
N SER A 36 -2.04 5.08 15.96
CA SER A 36 -1.50 6.43 15.67
C SER A 36 -1.37 6.79 14.19
N CYS A 37 -1.60 5.83 13.28
CA CYS A 37 -1.60 6.08 11.85
C CYS A 37 -2.94 6.65 11.41
N GLN A 38 -2.91 7.52 10.39
CA GLN A 38 -4.14 8.02 9.76
C GLN A 38 -4.81 6.89 8.96
N TYR A 39 -6.12 6.99 8.74
CA TYR A 39 -6.85 6.04 7.89
C TYR A 39 -6.20 5.95 6.50
N ILE A 40 -6.10 4.74 5.94
CA ILE A 40 -5.58 4.55 4.59
C ILE A 40 -6.60 5.11 3.60
N GLN A 41 -6.17 6.00 2.70
CA GLN A 41 -7.01 6.55 1.62
C GLN A 41 -6.46 6.09 0.26
N LYS A 42 -7.23 5.26 -0.45
CA LYS A 42 -6.93 4.79 -1.81
C LYS A 42 -8.20 4.81 -2.65
N GLY A 43 -8.10 5.27 -3.89
CA GLY A 43 -9.23 5.38 -4.79
C GLY A 43 -8.84 5.13 -6.23
N VAL A 44 -9.86 4.91 -7.05
CA VAL A 44 -9.74 4.62 -8.47
C VAL A 44 -10.50 5.65 -9.27
N LEU A 45 -9.85 6.20 -10.29
CA LEU A 45 -10.48 7.03 -11.31
C LEU A 45 -10.95 6.12 -12.44
N LEU A 46 -12.21 6.25 -12.85
CA LEU A 46 -12.86 5.44 -13.86
C LEU A 46 -13.46 6.36 -14.93
N ASN A 47 -13.61 5.82 -16.15
CA ASN A 47 -14.46 6.45 -17.17
C ASN A 47 -15.89 6.56 -16.66
N TYR A 48 -16.68 7.44 -17.28
CA TYR A 48 -18.11 7.53 -17.02
C TYR A 48 -18.81 6.19 -17.39
N PRO A 49 -19.70 5.66 -16.52
CA PRO A 49 -20.42 4.42 -16.82
C PRO A 49 -21.47 4.61 -17.95
N PRO A 50 -21.96 3.52 -18.58
CA PRO A 50 -22.98 3.58 -19.62
C PRO A 50 -24.41 3.80 -19.07
N TYR A 51 -24.56 4.29 -17.85
CA TYR A 51 -25.82 4.52 -17.14
C TYR A 51 -25.75 5.79 -16.30
N SER A 52 -26.88 6.22 -15.71
CA SER A 52 -26.94 7.47 -14.94
C SER A 52 -26.06 7.41 -13.68
N PHE A 53 -25.66 8.58 -13.17
CA PHE A 53 -24.90 8.63 -11.91
C PHE A 53 -25.77 8.17 -10.73
N GLU A 54 -27.07 8.45 -10.77
CA GLU A 54 -28.04 8.03 -9.76
C GLU A 54 -28.17 6.49 -9.70
N ASP A 55 -28.19 5.82 -10.85
CA ASP A 55 -28.17 4.35 -10.93
C ASP A 55 -26.85 3.79 -10.39
N LEU A 56 -25.72 4.41 -10.76
CA LEU A 56 -24.41 4.02 -10.24
C LEU A 56 -24.38 4.03 -8.72
N ILE A 57 -24.83 5.13 -8.12
CA ILE A 57 -24.90 5.29 -6.67
C ILE A 57 -25.77 4.19 -6.04
N SER A 58 -26.92 3.90 -6.65
CA SER A 58 -27.85 2.86 -6.15
C SER A 58 -27.20 1.47 -6.19
N PHE A 59 -26.49 1.14 -7.27
CA PHE A 59 -25.73 -0.11 -7.37
C PHE A 59 -24.60 -0.17 -6.35
N LEU A 60 -23.79 0.87 -6.22
CA LEU A 60 -22.67 0.92 -5.28
C LEU A 60 -23.14 0.77 -3.83
N LYS A 61 -24.23 1.43 -3.42
CA LYS A 61 -24.78 1.29 -2.06
C LYS A 61 -25.24 -0.13 -1.78
N THR A 62 -25.98 -0.73 -2.72
CA THR A 62 -26.48 -2.10 -2.60
C THR A 62 -25.33 -3.11 -2.51
N SER A 63 -24.36 -3.01 -3.42
CA SER A 63 -23.20 -3.89 -3.46
C SER A 63 -22.27 -3.70 -2.26
N LEU A 64 -22.16 -2.48 -1.72
CA LEU A 64 -21.43 -2.23 -0.48
C LEU A 64 -22.13 -2.91 0.71
N SER A 65 -23.46 -2.81 0.81
CA SER A 65 -24.23 -3.50 1.87
C SER A 65 -24.03 -5.02 1.83
N VAL A 66 -24.05 -5.62 0.63
CA VAL A 66 -23.75 -7.05 0.45
C VAL A 66 -22.30 -7.35 0.82
N CYS A 67 -21.34 -6.55 0.36
CA CYS A 67 -19.92 -6.72 0.65
C CYS A 67 -19.63 -6.72 2.16
N LEU A 68 -20.21 -5.78 2.92
CA LEU A 68 -19.99 -5.67 4.36
C LEU A 68 -20.42 -6.90 5.15
N SER A 69 -21.38 -7.69 4.64
CA SER A 69 -21.75 -8.98 5.23
C SER A 69 -20.58 -9.98 5.23
N HIS A 70 -19.66 -9.87 4.27
CA HIS A 70 -18.44 -10.66 4.22
C HIS A 70 -17.29 -10.07 5.03
N PHE A 71 -17.36 -8.78 5.37
CA PHE A 71 -16.32 -8.06 6.11
C PHE A 71 -16.86 -7.41 7.40
N PRO A 72 -17.39 -8.20 8.35
CA PRO A 72 -18.07 -7.68 9.54
C PRO A 72 -17.21 -6.73 10.38
N ALA A 73 -15.89 -6.95 10.41
CA ALA A 73 -14.94 -6.09 11.11
C ALA A 73 -14.99 -4.61 10.62
N LEU A 74 -15.30 -4.39 9.35
CA LEU A 74 -15.32 -3.05 8.75
C LEU A 74 -16.59 -2.26 9.09
N ALA A 75 -17.71 -2.96 9.36
CA ALA A 75 -18.97 -2.35 9.78
C ALA A 75 -19.05 -2.17 11.31
N GLY A 76 -17.97 -2.45 12.04
CA GLY A 76 -17.91 -2.39 13.50
C GLY A 76 -17.46 -1.03 14.07
N ARG A 77 -17.06 -1.04 15.34
CA ARG A 77 -16.37 0.05 16.04
C ARG A 77 -15.22 -0.50 16.89
N LEU A 78 -14.23 0.34 17.19
CA LEU A 78 -13.23 -0.03 18.21
C LEU A 78 -13.85 0.12 19.61
N ILE A 79 -13.48 -0.78 20.50
CA ILE A 79 -13.76 -0.69 21.93
C ILE A 79 -12.49 -1.01 22.71
N THR A 80 -12.33 -0.42 23.89
CA THR A 80 -11.27 -0.80 24.83
C THR A 80 -11.95 -1.47 26.03
N ASP A 81 -11.49 -2.65 26.42
CA ASP A 81 -12.01 -3.34 27.60
C ASP A 81 -11.40 -2.83 28.91
N GLN A 82 -11.81 -3.42 30.03
CA GLN A 82 -11.37 -3.02 31.37
C GLN A 82 -9.87 -3.28 31.60
N ASP A 83 -9.29 -4.23 30.86
CA ASP A 83 -7.87 -4.58 30.92
C ASP A 83 -7.03 -3.74 29.95
N GLY A 84 -7.64 -2.81 29.22
CA GLY A 84 -6.97 -1.91 28.28
C GLY A 84 -6.74 -2.52 26.88
N HIS A 85 -7.25 -3.71 26.61
CA HIS A 85 -7.16 -4.30 25.27
C HIS A 85 -8.15 -3.67 24.31
N VAL A 86 -7.67 -3.33 23.12
CA VAL A 86 -8.51 -2.80 22.04
C VAL A 86 -9.05 -3.94 21.19
N HIS A 87 -10.35 -3.91 20.94
CA HIS A 87 -11.08 -4.87 20.10
C HIS A 87 -11.86 -4.16 19.02
N ILE A 88 -12.17 -4.88 17.95
CA ILE A 88 -13.19 -4.52 16.97
C ILE A 88 -14.50 -5.18 17.41
N LEU A 89 -15.46 -4.38 17.85
CA LEU A 89 -16.83 -4.80 18.08
C LEU A 89 -17.56 -4.86 16.73
N CYS A 90 -17.86 -6.06 16.26
CA CYS A 90 -18.57 -6.32 15.00
C CYS A 90 -20.10 -6.19 15.23
N ASN A 91 -20.55 -4.97 15.49
CA ASN A 91 -21.94 -4.63 15.87
C ASN A 91 -22.82 -4.17 14.70
N ASP A 92 -22.39 -4.36 13.45
CA ASP A 92 -23.13 -3.95 12.26
C ASP A 92 -23.51 -2.45 12.23
N ALA A 93 -22.75 -1.58 12.92
CA ALA A 93 -22.95 -0.14 12.97
C ALA A 93 -22.72 0.58 11.62
N GLY A 94 -22.39 -0.17 10.56
CA GLY A 94 -22.27 0.30 9.20
C GLY A 94 -21.03 1.11 8.91
N VAL A 95 -20.97 1.63 7.69
CA VAL A 95 -19.88 2.44 7.13
C VAL A 95 -20.44 3.72 6.53
N GLU A 96 -19.60 4.74 6.40
CA GLU A 96 -20.01 6.02 5.80
C GLU A 96 -19.97 5.95 4.27
N PHE A 97 -21.02 6.43 3.60
CA PHE A 97 -21.07 6.56 2.15
C PHE A 97 -21.40 7.99 1.77
N LEU A 98 -20.61 8.57 0.86
CA LEU A 98 -20.77 9.94 0.40
C LEU A 98 -20.91 9.99 -1.12
N GLU A 99 -21.78 10.88 -1.56
CA GLU A 99 -21.91 11.29 -2.96
C GLU A 99 -21.40 12.70 -3.09
N ALA A 100 -20.55 12.94 -4.07
CA ALA A 100 -19.98 14.25 -4.32
C ALA A 100 -19.95 14.57 -5.82
N LYS A 101 -19.91 15.86 -6.15
CA LYS A 101 -19.77 16.37 -7.51
C LYS A 101 -18.59 17.33 -7.61
N ALA A 102 -17.80 17.13 -8.66
CA ALA A 102 -16.73 18.02 -9.10
C ALA A 102 -16.74 18.09 -10.64
N ARG A 103 -17.92 18.32 -11.24
CA ARG A 103 -18.13 18.38 -12.70
C ARG A 103 -17.36 19.50 -13.43
N HIS A 104 -16.66 20.36 -12.71
CA HIS A 104 -15.74 21.34 -13.27
C HIS A 104 -14.35 20.75 -13.59
N LEU A 105 -14.11 19.48 -13.20
CA LEU A 105 -12.89 18.74 -13.47
C LEU A 105 -13.18 17.62 -14.46
N ASP A 106 -12.31 17.45 -15.44
CA ASP A 106 -12.29 16.31 -16.36
C ASP A 106 -11.03 15.45 -16.13
N THR A 107 -11.07 14.21 -16.61
CA THR A 107 -9.99 13.23 -16.43
C THR A 107 -8.65 13.71 -16.98
N ASN A 108 -8.64 14.37 -18.14
CA ASN A 108 -7.42 14.88 -18.76
C ASN A 108 -6.79 15.98 -17.91
N THR A 109 -7.59 16.93 -17.42
CA THR A 109 -7.15 18.04 -16.57
C THR A 109 -6.52 17.56 -15.25
N ILE A 110 -7.00 16.45 -14.68
CA ILE A 110 -6.48 15.93 -13.39
C ILE A 110 -5.36 14.89 -13.53
N LEU A 111 -5.13 14.35 -14.74
CA LEU A 111 -4.06 13.38 -15.00
C LEU A 111 -2.84 14.00 -15.72
N SER A 112 -3.03 15.09 -16.47
CA SER A 112 -1.95 15.77 -17.21
C SER A 112 -0.89 16.47 -16.35
N PRO A 113 -1.22 17.07 -15.19
CA PRO A 113 -0.22 17.79 -14.39
C PRO A 113 0.90 16.89 -13.90
N ILE A 114 2.11 17.44 -13.84
CA ILE A 114 3.31 16.73 -13.35
C ILE A 114 3.15 16.35 -11.87
N ASP A 115 2.69 17.29 -11.05
CA ASP A 115 2.35 17.05 -9.65
C ASP A 115 0.92 16.54 -9.54
N VAL A 116 0.69 15.62 -8.60
CA VAL A 116 -0.65 15.10 -8.30
C VAL A 116 -1.55 16.26 -7.86
N PRO A 117 -2.64 16.54 -8.60
CA PRO A 117 -3.52 17.66 -8.27
C PRO A 117 -4.13 17.55 -6.87
N GLY A 118 -4.27 18.70 -6.21
CA GLY A 118 -4.82 18.79 -4.85
C GLY A 118 -6.26 18.29 -4.73
N CYS A 119 -7.04 18.31 -5.81
CA CYS A 119 -8.45 17.89 -5.82
C CYS A 119 -8.64 16.42 -5.41
N PHE A 120 -7.67 15.53 -5.69
CA PHE A 120 -7.75 14.14 -5.24
C PHE A 120 -7.87 14.02 -3.73
N LYS A 121 -7.40 15.00 -2.94
CA LYS A 121 -7.53 15.03 -1.48
C LYS A 121 -8.98 15.30 -1.05
N GLU A 122 -9.78 15.97 -1.88
CA GLU A 122 -11.20 16.25 -1.63
C GLU A 122 -12.12 15.10 -2.05
N PHE A 123 -11.59 14.12 -2.80
CA PHE A 123 -12.33 12.93 -3.23
C PHE A 123 -12.36 11.82 -2.16
N PHE A 124 -11.97 12.16 -0.93
CA PHE A 124 -11.99 11.30 0.25
C PHE A 124 -12.57 12.06 1.45
N THR A 125 -13.00 11.31 2.46
CA THR A 125 -13.39 11.84 3.78
C THR A 125 -12.42 11.34 4.85
N PHE A 126 -12.66 11.70 6.10
CA PHE A 126 -11.82 11.35 7.26
C PHE A 126 -10.38 11.84 7.14
N ASP A 127 -10.19 13.02 6.55
CA ASP A 127 -8.89 13.65 6.41
C ASP A 127 -8.16 13.73 7.75
N ARG A 128 -6.91 13.23 7.74
CA ARG A 128 -6.01 13.18 8.91
C ARG A 128 -6.58 12.44 10.14
N THR A 129 -7.66 11.68 9.99
CA THR A 129 -8.26 10.94 11.09
C THR A 129 -7.37 9.78 11.51
N LEU A 130 -6.99 9.74 12.80
CA LEU A 130 -6.20 8.65 13.37
C LEU A 130 -7.04 7.39 13.55
N SER A 131 -6.42 6.22 13.40
CA SER A 131 -7.07 4.92 13.57
C SER A 131 -7.69 4.75 14.96
N TYR A 132 -7.13 5.36 15.99
CA TYR A 132 -7.74 5.38 17.33
C TYR A 132 -9.14 6.02 17.35
N SER A 133 -9.45 6.93 16.41
CA SER A 133 -10.80 7.51 16.28
C SER A 133 -11.88 6.49 15.91
N GLY A 134 -11.51 5.26 15.54
CA GLY A 134 -12.45 4.16 15.30
C GLY A 134 -13.31 3.79 16.51
N HIS A 135 -12.99 4.30 17.71
CA HIS A 135 -13.85 4.19 18.89
C HIS A 135 -15.17 4.97 18.74
N SER A 136 -15.13 6.11 18.06
CA SER A 136 -16.29 7.00 17.90
C SER A 136 -16.71 7.24 16.44
N LYS A 137 -15.83 6.94 15.48
CA LYS A 137 -16.08 7.10 14.04
C LYS A 137 -16.26 5.76 13.33
N HIS A 138 -16.88 5.80 12.15
CA HIS A 138 -16.91 4.67 11.23
C HIS A 138 -15.48 4.19 10.92
N LEU A 139 -15.30 2.88 10.74
CA LEU A 139 -14.00 2.30 10.38
C LEU A 139 -13.72 2.40 8.88
N VAL A 140 -14.76 2.59 8.07
CA VAL A 140 -14.68 2.74 6.61
C VAL A 140 -15.54 3.90 6.15
N ALA A 141 -15.07 4.59 5.11
CA ALA A 141 -15.89 5.42 4.26
C ALA A 141 -15.64 5.13 2.77
N VAL A 142 -16.70 5.22 1.97
CA VAL A 142 -16.64 5.24 0.51
C VAL A 142 -17.19 6.58 0.04
N GLN A 143 -16.44 7.31 -0.78
CA GLN A 143 -16.90 8.53 -1.44
C GLN A 143 -16.89 8.33 -2.94
N VAL A 144 -18.02 8.62 -3.59
CA VAL A 144 -18.15 8.57 -5.05
C VAL A 144 -18.26 10.00 -5.56
N THR A 145 -17.27 10.44 -6.32
CA THR A 145 -17.20 11.80 -6.84
C THR A 145 -17.42 11.79 -8.35
N GLU A 146 -18.48 12.47 -8.80
CA GLU A 146 -18.81 12.67 -10.20
C GLU A 146 -17.93 13.78 -10.81
N LEU A 147 -17.24 13.48 -11.90
CA LEU A 147 -16.47 14.44 -12.70
C LEU A 147 -17.21 14.76 -14.00
N ALA A 148 -16.65 15.62 -14.85
CA ALA A 148 -17.26 16.00 -16.12
C ALA A 148 -17.42 14.80 -17.09
N ASP A 149 -16.44 13.89 -17.10
CA ASP A 149 -16.26 12.79 -18.05
C ASP A 149 -15.88 11.46 -17.35
N GLY A 150 -15.93 11.42 -16.02
CA GLY A 150 -15.46 10.28 -15.24
C GLY A 150 -16.06 10.22 -13.84
N VAL A 151 -15.68 9.18 -13.11
CA VAL A 151 -16.07 8.98 -11.72
C VAL A 151 -14.86 8.57 -10.91
N PHE A 152 -14.70 9.17 -9.72
CA PHE A 152 -13.71 8.73 -8.75
C PHE A 152 -14.40 7.99 -7.59
N ILE A 153 -13.94 6.77 -7.30
CA ILE A 153 -14.39 6.01 -6.13
C ILE A 153 -13.23 5.99 -5.12
N GLY A 154 -13.36 6.77 -4.06
CA GLY A 154 -12.41 6.85 -2.96
C GLY A 154 -12.81 5.93 -1.80
N CYS A 155 -11.88 5.13 -1.31
CA CYS A 155 -12.06 4.28 -0.12
C CYS A 155 -11.11 4.75 0.98
N THR A 156 -11.68 4.98 2.17
CA THR A 156 -10.94 5.39 3.38
C THR A 156 -11.15 4.35 4.47
N VAL A 157 -10.10 3.71 4.97
CA VAL A 157 -10.20 2.57 5.89
C VAL A 157 -9.26 2.74 7.09
N ASN A 158 -9.75 2.40 8.28
CA ASN A 158 -8.98 2.42 9.51
C ASN A 158 -7.74 1.51 9.42
N HIS A 159 -6.54 2.07 9.64
CA HIS A 159 -5.29 1.36 9.45
C HIS A 159 -5.04 0.32 10.57
N ALA A 160 -5.60 0.49 11.76
CA ALA A 160 -5.55 -0.53 12.81
C ALA A 160 -6.41 -1.77 12.49
N VAL A 161 -7.31 -1.68 11.51
CA VAL A 161 -8.16 -2.80 11.09
C VAL A 161 -7.62 -3.49 9.83
N THR A 162 -6.87 -2.77 8.99
CA THR A 162 -6.39 -3.27 7.71
C THR A 162 -4.96 -2.84 7.39
N ASP A 163 -4.19 -3.75 6.78
CA ASP A 163 -3.04 -3.37 5.97
C ASP A 163 -3.43 -3.24 4.49
N GLY A 164 -2.46 -2.90 3.62
CA GLY A 164 -2.70 -2.77 2.18
C GLY A 164 -3.23 -4.05 1.50
N THR A 165 -2.90 -5.24 2.02
CA THR A 165 -3.43 -6.50 1.47
C THR A 165 -4.92 -6.63 1.79
N SER A 166 -5.31 -6.38 3.04
CA SER A 166 -6.71 -6.45 3.48
C SER A 166 -7.56 -5.34 2.88
N LEU A 167 -7.03 -4.12 2.72
CA LEU A 167 -7.72 -3.03 2.04
C LEU A 167 -8.07 -3.39 0.59
N TRP A 168 -7.09 -3.85 -0.20
CA TRP A 168 -7.35 -4.20 -1.59
C TRP A 168 -8.18 -5.48 -1.74
N HIS A 169 -8.17 -6.38 -0.75
CA HIS A 169 -9.11 -7.50 -0.73
C HIS A 169 -10.55 -6.97 -0.61
N PHE A 170 -10.84 -6.13 0.39
CA PHE A 170 -12.16 -5.52 0.54
C PHE A 170 -12.58 -4.72 -0.70
N PHE A 171 -11.71 -3.83 -1.19
CA PHE A 171 -12.07 -2.93 -2.29
C PHE A 171 -12.35 -3.69 -3.59
N ASN A 172 -11.54 -4.70 -3.92
CA ASN A 172 -11.79 -5.55 -5.09
C ASN A 172 -13.04 -6.41 -4.93
N THR A 173 -13.30 -6.96 -3.74
CA THR A 173 -14.55 -7.71 -3.49
C THR A 173 -15.77 -6.80 -3.61
N PHE A 174 -15.68 -5.55 -3.19
CA PHE A 174 -16.74 -4.56 -3.41
C PHE A 174 -16.97 -4.32 -4.91
N ALA A 175 -15.92 -4.11 -5.70
CA ALA A 175 -16.01 -3.98 -7.15
C ALA A 175 -16.61 -5.23 -7.81
N GLU A 176 -16.16 -6.42 -7.38
CA GLU A 176 -16.64 -7.72 -7.87
C GLU A 176 -18.15 -7.88 -7.67
N ILE A 177 -18.65 -7.54 -6.48
CA ILE A 177 -20.09 -7.59 -6.16
C ILE A 177 -20.87 -6.54 -6.96
N CYS A 178 -20.32 -5.34 -7.15
CA CYS A 178 -20.91 -4.30 -7.99
C CYS A 178 -21.06 -4.74 -9.45
N LYS A 179 -20.09 -5.51 -9.95
CA LYS A 179 -20.12 -6.14 -11.26
C LYS A 179 -21.16 -7.28 -11.38
N GLY A 180 -21.80 -7.67 -10.27
CA GLY A 180 -22.90 -8.63 -10.27
C GLY A 180 -22.48 -10.09 -10.11
N VAL A 181 -21.31 -10.39 -9.53
CA VAL A 181 -20.96 -11.78 -9.23
C VAL A 181 -21.91 -12.39 -8.21
N LYS A 182 -22.28 -13.65 -8.40
CA LYS A 182 -23.15 -14.39 -7.47
C LYS A 182 -22.41 -14.91 -6.23
N LYS A 183 -21.10 -15.10 -6.33
CA LYS A 183 -20.22 -15.60 -5.27
C LYS A 183 -18.89 -14.88 -5.38
N ILE A 184 -18.41 -14.32 -4.27
CA ILE A 184 -17.12 -13.65 -4.21
C ILE A 184 -15.98 -14.64 -4.48
N SER A 185 -14.94 -14.16 -5.14
CA SER A 185 -13.80 -15.00 -5.51
C SER A 185 -13.02 -15.49 -4.30
N ASN A 186 -12.87 -14.66 -3.26
CA ASN A 186 -12.03 -14.94 -2.10
C ASN A 186 -12.70 -14.47 -0.80
N THR A 187 -12.93 -15.40 0.12
CA THR A 187 -13.49 -15.10 1.45
C THR A 187 -12.40 -14.60 2.41
N PRO A 188 -12.60 -13.50 3.15
CA PRO A 188 -11.67 -13.06 4.20
C PRO A 188 -11.64 -14.02 5.38
N GLU A 189 -10.47 -14.17 5.98
CA GLU A 189 -10.24 -14.98 7.19
C GLU A 189 -10.02 -14.06 8.40
N PHE A 190 -10.85 -14.21 9.43
CA PHE A 190 -10.85 -13.35 10.62
C PHE A 190 -10.27 -14.03 11.86
N ASN A 191 -9.80 -15.28 11.76
CA ASN A 191 -9.17 -15.98 12.87
C ASN A 191 -7.98 -15.19 13.43
N ARG A 192 -8.12 -14.73 14.69
CA ARG A 192 -7.08 -13.98 15.42
C ARG A 192 -6.17 -14.85 16.27
N ASN A 193 -6.43 -16.16 16.37
CA ASN A 193 -5.57 -17.12 17.07
C ASN A 193 -4.32 -17.42 16.24
N THR A 194 -3.42 -16.44 16.20
CA THR A 194 -2.19 -16.44 15.43
C THR A 194 -1.03 -16.02 16.33
N VAL A 195 0.20 -16.08 15.79
CA VAL A 195 1.40 -15.59 16.49
C VAL A 195 1.35 -14.09 16.84
N PHE A 196 0.44 -13.34 16.21
CA PHE A 196 0.22 -11.92 16.48
C PHE A 196 -0.76 -11.67 17.63
N ASN A 197 -1.42 -12.69 18.16
CA ASN A 197 -2.24 -12.54 19.36
C ASN A 197 -1.33 -12.34 20.57
N SER A 198 -1.43 -11.18 21.20
CA SER A 198 -0.53 -10.76 22.26
C SER A 198 -1.30 -10.40 23.54
N PRO A 199 -0.75 -10.69 24.73
CA PRO A 199 -1.26 -10.18 26.00
C PRO A 199 -0.80 -8.75 26.29
N ALA A 200 0.07 -8.15 25.47
CA ALA A 200 0.55 -6.79 25.70
C ALA A 200 -0.58 -5.76 25.50
N VAL A 201 -0.56 -4.72 26.34
CA VAL A 201 -1.46 -3.56 26.27
C VAL A 201 -0.63 -2.37 25.80
N LEU A 202 -1.14 -1.65 24.81
CA LEU A 202 -0.55 -0.39 24.37
C LEU A 202 -1.32 0.75 25.02
N GLU A 203 -0.72 1.36 26.04
CA GLU A 203 -1.33 2.43 26.80
C GLU A 203 -1.31 3.76 26.04
N PHE A 204 -2.35 4.57 26.24
CA PHE A 204 -2.47 5.90 25.66
C PHE A 204 -2.81 6.93 26.73
N PRO A 205 -2.35 8.19 26.56
CA PRO A 205 -2.87 9.28 27.38
C PRO A 205 -4.37 9.48 27.13
N THR A 206 -5.03 10.19 28.05
CA THR A 206 -6.43 10.60 27.87
C THR A 206 -6.62 11.30 26.52
N GLY A 207 -7.58 10.81 25.71
CA GLY A 207 -7.83 11.30 24.35
C GLY A 207 -7.12 10.52 23.24
N GLY A 208 -6.25 9.56 23.57
CA GLY A 208 -5.62 8.66 22.60
C GLY A 208 -4.24 9.12 22.10
N PRO A 209 -3.66 8.40 21.13
CA PRO A 209 -2.36 8.74 20.57
C PRO A 209 -2.41 10.00 19.71
N LYS A 210 -1.25 10.61 19.50
CA LYS A 210 -1.02 11.66 18.50
C LYS A 210 -0.35 11.05 17.26
N ALA A 211 -0.46 11.74 16.13
CA ALA A 211 0.32 11.40 14.94
C ALA A 211 1.82 11.50 15.27
N THR A 212 2.63 10.61 14.68
CA THR A 212 4.09 10.58 14.86
C THR A 212 4.85 11.56 13.95
N PHE A 213 4.11 12.36 13.17
CA PHE A 213 4.61 13.40 12.28
C PHE A 213 3.63 14.59 12.25
N SER A 214 4.08 15.80 11.90
CA SER A 214 3.21 16.99 11.92
C SER A 214 2.21 17.01 10.76
N GLY A 215 2.67 16.72 9.54
CA GLY A 215 1.83 16.73 8.33
C GLY A 215 1.44 18.15 7.88
N HIS A 216 2.09 19.19 8.42
CA HIS A 216 1.87 20.59 8.07
C HIS A 216 2.98 21.16 7.19
N GLU A 217 4.06 20.40 6.98
CA GLU A 217 5.16 20.80 6.12
C GLU A 217 4.69 20.98 4.67
N PRO A 218 5.26 21.94 3.92
CA PRO A 218 5.01 22.04 2.50
C PRO A 218 5.58 20.79 1.80
N LEU A 219 4.76 20.14 1.00
CA LEU A 219 5.11 18.90 0.29
C LEU A 219 4.70 19.00 -1.17
N ARG A 220 5.56 18.51 -2.06
CA ARG A 220 5.20 18.15 -3.44
C ARG A 220 4.92 16.66 -3.51
N GLU A 221 3.95 16.30 -4.33
CA GLU A 221 3.54 14.93 -4.58
C GLU A 221 3.55 14.70 -6.07
N ARG A 222 4.35 13.73 -6.52
CA ARG A 222 4.52 13.43 -7.94
C ARG A 222 4.49 11.93 -8.16
N ILE A 223 3.93 11.51 -9.29
CA ILE A 223 3.99 10.13 -9.75
C ILE A 223 5.10 10.01 -10.78
N PHE A 224 6.05 9.10 -10.52
CA PHE A 224 7.10 8.74 -11.45
C PHE A 224 6.77 7.36 -12.04
N HIS A 225 6.54 7.32 -13.35
CA HIS A 225 6.25 6.08 -14.08
C HIS A 225 7.55 5.44 -14.56
N PHE A 226 7.70 4.14 -14.28
CA PHE A 226 8.81 3.32 -14.74
C PHE A 226 8.28 2.18 -15.58
N SER A 227 8.64 2.18 -16.87
CA SER A 227 8.31 1.08 -17.77
C SER A 227 8.95 -0.23 -17.31
N ARG A 228 8.41 -1.37 -17.77
CA ARG A 228 9.02 -2.69 -17.54
C ARG A 228 10.49 -2.71 -17.97
N GLU A 229 10.80 -2.11 -19.12
CA GLU A 229 12.17 -2.07 -19.65
C GLU A 229 13.11 -1.28 -18.73
N ALA A 230 12.69 -0.10 -18.25
CA ALA A 230 13.49 0.69 -17.32
C ALA A 230 13.77 -0.06 -16.01
N ILE A 231 12.75 -0.78 -15.50
CA ILE A 231 12.88 -1.61 -14.29
C ILE A 231 13.87 -2.77 -14.51
N LEU A 232 13.82 -3.42 -15.68
CA LEU A 232 14.76 -4.50 -16.01
C LEU A 232 16.20 -3.96 -16.18
N LYS A 233 16.38 -2.76 -16.75
CA LYS A 233 17.69 -2.10 -16.82
C LYS A 233 18.22 -1.78 -15.41
N LEU A 234 17.37 -1.28 -14.53
CA LEU A 234 17.72 -1.06 -13.12
C LEU A 234 18.10 -2.36 -12.43
N LYS A 235 17.34 -3.43 -12.64
CA LYS A 235 17.63 -4.77 -12.10
C LYS A 235 18.97 -5.29 -12.58
N TYR A 236 19.24 -5.20 -13.87
CA TYR A 236 20.52 -5.61 -14.48
C TYR A 236 21.69 -4.85 -13.85
N ARG A 237 21.57 -3.53 -13.73
CA ARG A 237 22.58 -2.67 -13.09
C ARG A 237 22.78 -2.99 -11.61
N ALA A 238 21.68 -3.20 -10.89
CA ALA A 238 21.70 -3.55 -9.47
C ALA A 238 22.25 -4.94 -9.19
N ASN A 239 22.36 -5.83 -10.19
CA ASN A 239 22.99 -7.14 -10.08
C ASN A 239 24.36 -7.20 -10.80
N ASN A 240 25.05 -6.07 -10.98
CA ASN A 240 26.35 -5.98 -11.65
C ASN A 240 26.38 -6.68 -13.04
N GLY A 241 25.27 -6.61 -13.78
CA GLY A 241 25.16 -7.19 -15.11
C GLY A 241 24.93 -8.70 -15.17
N THR A 242 24.64 -9.36 -14.04
CA THR A 242 24.32 -10.79 -13.97
C THR A 242 22.87 -10.99 -13.59
N LEU A 243 22.07 -11.63 -14.45
CA LEU A 243 20.67 -11.99 -14.14
C LEU A 243 20.52 -13.51 -14.12
N LEU A 244 19.83 -14.05 -13.13
CA LEU A 244 19.44 -15.46 -13.16
C LEU A 244 18.14 -15.55 -13.99
N GLN A 245 18.13 -16.40 -15.02
CA GLN A 245 16.99 -16.56 -15.94
C GLN A 245 15.66 -16.99 -15.28
N HIS A 246 15.59 -17.18 -13.95
CA HIS A 246 14.46 -17.84 -13.28
C HIS A 246 14.00 -17.22 -11.94
N ALA A 247 14.58 -16.13 -11.42
CA ALA A 247 14.25 -15.69 -10.05
C ALA A 247 12.84 -15.10 -9.88
N GLU A 248 12.17 -14.66 -10.95
CA GLU A 248 10.77 -14.22 -10.87
C GLU A 248 9.77 -15.40 -10.94
N ILE A 249 10.18 -16.54 -11.50
CA ILE A 249 9.33 -17.72 -11.70
C ILE A 249 9.22 -18.56 -10.42
N LEU A 250 10.23 -18.53 -9.55
CA LEU A 250 10.27 -19.30 -8.31
C LEU A 250 10.17 -18.38 -7.09
N GLY A 251 8.94 -17.96 -6.79
CA GLY A 251 8.58 -17.56 -5.42
C GLY A 251 8.00 -16.16 -5.25
N LYS A 252 6.87 -15.85 -5.92
CA LYS A 252 5.77 -15.02 -5.39
C LYS A 252 4.66 -14.90 -6.46
N LYS A 253 3.91 -15.99 -6.67
CA LYS A 253 2.71 -16.02 -7.51
C LYS A 253 1.69 -14.96 -7.06
N LYS A 254 1.57 -13.89 -7.84
CA LYS A 254 0.37 -13.47 -8.59
C LYS A 254 0.79 -12.33 -9.53
N ASN A 255 0.93 -12.67 -10.83
CA ASN A 255 0.66 -11.82 -12.02
C ASN A 255 1.09 -12.48 -13.34
N ASP A 256 1.72 -13.66 -13.32
CA ASP A 256 1.98 -14.39 -14.57
C ASP A 256 0.88 -15.44 -14.81
N SER A 257 -0.25 -14.99 -15.37
CA SER A 257 -1.10 -15.87 -16.18
C SER A 257 -0.52 -15.89 -17.60
N LEU A 258 0.62 -16.58 -17.77
CA LEU A 258 1.12 -16.91 -19.11
C LEU A 258 0.18 -17.96 -19.71
N LYS A 259 -0.73 -17.51 -20.58
CA LYS A 259 -1.34 -18.39 -21.58
C LYS A 259 -0.19 -18.91 -22.44
N VAL A 260 0.14 -20.19 -22.27
CA VAL A 260 1.12 -20.90 -23.10
C VAL A 260 0.54 -20.98 -24.51
N LEU A 261 1.11 -20.22 -25.44
CA LEU A 261 0.99 -20.46 -26.87
C LEU A 261 2.12 -21.41 -27.26
N ASN A 262 1.73 -22.64 -27.60
CA ASN A 262 2.37 -23.67 -28.43
C ASN A 262 3.90 -23.88 -28.39
N GLY A 263 4.28 -25.14 -28.16
CA GLY A 263 5.36 -25.77 -28.94
C GLY A 263 6.57 -26.32 -28.18
N GLU A 264 6.56 -27.64 -28.01
CA GLU A 264 7.72 -28.55 -28.00
C GLU A 264 8.59 -28.74 -26.73
N ARG A 265 8.70 -30.03 -26.37
CA ARG A 265 9.54 -30.62 -25.33
C ARG A 265 10.92 -30.94 -25.88
N ASN A 266 11.96 -30.74 -25.08
CA ASN A 266 12.95 -31.75 -24.65
C ASN A 266 14.30 -31.11 -24.30
N ALA A 267 14.80 -31.33 -23.09
CA ALA A 267 16.23 -31.45 -22.82
C ALA A 267 16.46 -32.14 -21.47
N ASN A 268 17.05 -33.35 -21.54
CA ASN A 268 17.51 -34.14 -20.41
C ASN A 268 18.55 -33.39 -19.58
N LYS A 269 18.38 -33.33 -18.25
CA LYS A 269 19.38 -32.78 -17.32
C LYS A 269 20.26 -33.91 -16.79
N THR A 270 21.57 -33.80 -16.98
CA THR A 270 22.57 -34.76 -16.48
C THR A 270 23.03 -34.44 -15.04
N PRO A 271 23.44 -35.45 -14.22
CA PRO A 271 23.69 -35.30 -12.78
C PRO A 271 24.91 -34.42 -12.42
N VAL A 272 25.78 -34.16 -13.40
CA VAL A 272 26.99 -33.34 -13.22
C VAL A 272 26.63 -31.86 -13.06
N LEU A 273 25.53 -31.41 -13.67
CA LEU A 273 25.04 -30.03 -13.55
C LEU A 273 24.48 -29.75 -12.15
N GLU A 274 23.83 -30.73 -11.51
CA GLU A 274 23.32 -30.58 -10.14
C GLU A 274 24.44 -30.45 -9.10
N THR A 275 25.58 -31.11 -9.32
CA THR A 275 26.72 -31.05 -8.41
C THR A 275 27.50 -29.73 -8.55
N PHE A 276 27.58 -29.17 -9.78
CA PHE A 276 28.13 -27.83 -10.00
C PHE A 276 27.22 -26.71 -9.46
N LEU A 277 25.89 -26.89 -9.52
CA LEU A 277 24.91 -25.94 -8.98
C LEU A 277 24.86 -25.93 -7.43
N LYS A 278 25.37 -26.97 -6.76
CA LYS A 278 25.43 -27.03 -5.28
C LYS A 278 26.66 -26.35 -4.68
N LYS A 279 27.70 -26.03 -5.47
CA LYS A 279 28.98 -25.49 -4.97
C LYS A 279 29.21 -23.99 -5.16
N ASN A 280 28.30 -23.27 -5.86
CA ASN A 280 28.25 -21.80 -5.78
C ASN A 280 27.27 -21.42 -4.67
N THR A 281 27.81 -20.86 -3.59
CA THR A 281 27.07 -20.15 -2.55
C THR A 281 26.11 -19.15 -3.21
N ARG A 282 24.81 -19.47 -3.21
CA ARG A 282 23.72 -18.68 -3.79
C ARG A 282 23.74 -17.25 -3.23
N THR A 283 24.28 -16.30 -3.96
CA THR A 283 23.80 -14.92 -3.86
C THR A 283 22.48 -14.88 -4.63
N GLU A 284 21.36 -14.92 -3.92
CA GLU A 284 20.03 -14.79 -4.52
C GLU A 284 19.94 -13.46 -5.28
N GLU A 285 19.34 -13.48 -6.47
CA GLU A 285 19.24 -12.30 -7.34
C GLU A 285 18.46 -11.16 -6.66
N ILE A 286 19.00 -9.94 -6.74
CA ILE A 286 18.32 -8.74 -6.24
C ILE A 286 17.09 -8.48 -7.11
N SER A 287 15.93 -8.33 -6.46
CA SER A 287 14.66 -8.18 -7.16
C SER A 287 14.53 -6.82 -7.87
N SER A 288 13.69 -6.78 -8.90
CA SER A 288 13.30 -5.58 -9.64
C SER A 288 12.83 -4.45 -8.72
N PHE A 289 12.01 -4.79 -7.72
CA PHE A 289 11.50 -3.83 -6.74
C PHE A 289 12.59 -3.29 -5.80
N GLN A 290 13.51 -4.15 -5.34
CA GLN A 290 14.66 -3.72 -4.52
C GLN A 290 15.61 -2.82 -5.31
N SER A 291 15.82 -3.13 -6.60
CA SER A 291 16.66 -2.34 -7.50
C SER A 291 16.10 -0.92 -7.69
N LEU A 292 14.78 -0.82 -7.92
CA LEU A 292 14.09 0.47 -8.00
C LEU A 292 14.14 1.23 -6.67
N CYS A 293 13.90 0.55 -5.54
CA CYS A 293 14.00 1.15 -4.20
C CYS A 293 15.42 1.69 -3.92
N ALA A 294 16.46 0.95 -4.29
CA ALA A 294 17.85 1.37 -4.11
C ALA A 294 18.19 2.61 -4.95
N GLN A 295 17.74 2.65 -6.21
CA GLN A 295 17.93 3.82 -7.07
C GLN A 295 17.22 5.05 -6.48
N LEU A 296 15.96 4.90 -6.05
CA LEU A 296 15.22 5.97 -5.39
C LEU A 296 15.93 6.46 -4.12
N TRP A 297 16.38 5.53 -3.26
CA TRP A 297 17.06 5.86 -2.01
C TRP A 297 18.32 6.69 -2.25
N ARG A 298 19.17 6.26 -3.19
CA ARG A 298 20.38 7.00 -3.60
C ARG A 298 20.04 8.39 -4.11
N SER A 299 19.04 8.49 -5.01
CA SER A 299 18.70 9.74 -5.70
C SER A 299 18.10 10.78 -4.73
N VAL A 300 17.19 10.36 -3.86
CA VAL A 300 16.64 11.24 -2.80
C VAL A 300 17.72 11.63 -1.79
N THR A 301 18.62 10.72 -1.42
CA THR A 301 19.74 11.03 -0.53
C THR A 301 20.66 12.09 -1.14
N ARG A 302 20.97 11.99 -2.43
CA ARG A 302 21.72 13.00 -3.19
C ARG A 302 20.99 14.35 -3.21
N ALA A 303 19.69 14.34 -3.50
CA ALA A 303 18.86 15.53 -3.55
C ALA A 303 18.81 16.29 -2.22
N ARG A 304 18.87 15.57 -1.08
CA ARG A 304 18.89 16.15 0.27
C ARG A 304 20.22 16.81 0.67
N LYS A 305 21.32 16.55 -0.06
CA LYS A 305 22.65 17.16 0.17
C LYS A 305 23.12 17.08 1.64
N LEU A 306 22.90 15.93 2.27
CA LEU A 306 23.26 15.71 3.68
C LEU A 306 24.78 15.53 3.84
N ALA A 307 25.29 15.78 5.06
CA ALA A 307 26.69 15.52 5.39
C ALA A 307 27.05 14.04 5.11
N PRO A 308 28.25 13.72 4.58
CA PRO A 308 28.62 12.34 4.28
C PRO A 308 28.53 11.37 5.47
N SER A 309 28.76 11.86 6.70
CA SER A 309 28.63 11.09 7.95
C SER A 309 27.19 10.88 8.43
N LYS A 310 26.21 11.61 7.88
CA LYS A 310 24.81 11.50 8.28
C LYS A 310 24.26 10.15 7.86
N THR A 311 23.71 9.40 8.81
CA THR A 311 22.95 8.18 8.54
C THR A 311 21.68 8.50 7.76
N THR A 312 21.44 7.77 6.68
CA THR A 312 20.17 7.73 5.96
C THR A 312 19.50 6.38 6.16
N THR A 313 18.16 6.38 6.21
CA THR A 313 17.36 5.19 6.49
C THR A 313 16.34 4.95 5.38
N PHE A 314 16.29 3.73 4.85
CA PHE A 314 15.22 3.27 3.98
C PHE A 314 14.36 2.24 4.70
N ARG A 315 13.11 2.58 5.00
CA ARG A 315 12.16 1.70 5.69
C ARG A 315 11.26 1.01 4.68
N MET A 316 11.18 -0.32 4.74
CA MET A 316 10.22 -1.10 3.95
C MET A 316 9.16 -1.70 4.85
N ALA A 317 7.89 -1.60 4.46
CA ALA A 317 6.83 -2.43 5.03
C ALA A 317 6.89 -3.84 4.41
N VAL A 318 6.97 -4.86 5.25
CA VAL A 318 7.10 -6.25 4.82
C VAL A 318 5.88 -7.04 5.23
N ASN A 319 5.24 -7.71 4.27
CA ASN A 319 4.14 -8.63 4.53
C ASN A 319 4.67 -9.93 5.17
N CYS A 320 4.18 -10.22 6.38
CA CYS A 320 4.59 -11.35 7.19
C CYS A 320 3.77 -12.63 6.95
N ARG A 321 2.64 -12.56 6.21
CA ARG A 321 1.70 -13.70 6.05
C ARG A 321 2.39 -14.99 5.58
N ARG A 322 3.27 -14.87 4.58
CA ARG A 322 4.01 -16.00 3.97
C ARG A 322 5.42 -16.20 4.54
N ARG A 323 5.80 -15.43 5.56
CA ARG A 323 7.13 -15.53 6.20
C ARG A 323 7.10 -16.36 7.46
N LEU A 324 5.92 -16.54 8.04
CA LEU A 324 5.71 -17.33 9.24
C LEU A 324 5.62 -18.82 8.91
N GLU A 325 6.02 -19.65 9.87
CA GLU A 325 5.80 -21.10 9.84
C GLU A 325 5.02 -21.52 11.10
N PRO A 326 3.78 -22.02 10.98
CA PRO A 326 3.01 -22.14 9.75
C PRO A 326 2.61 -20.76 9.18
N GLN A 327 2.43 -20.69 7.86
CA GLN A 327 1.99 -19.47 7.17
C GLN A 327 0.60 -19.06 7.66
N LEU A 328 0.35 -17.75 7.71
CA LEU A 328 -1.02 -17.26 7.88
C LEU A 328 -1.87 -17.63 6.67
N HIS A 329 -3.17 -17.75 6.89
CA HIS A 329 -4.12 -17.90 5.80
C HIS A 329 -3.91 -16.79 4.76
N THR A 330 -3.97 -17.15 3.48
CA THR A 330 -3.67 -16.20 2.38
C THR A 330 -4.59 -14.98 2.42
N TYR A 331 -5.83 -15.17 2.88
CA TYR A 331 -6.84 -14.11 3.03
C TYR A 331 -7.02 -13.63 4.48
N TYR A 332 -6.01 -13.82 5.34
CA TYR A 332 -6.01 -13.22 6.69
C TYR A 332 -6.30 -11.72 6.61
N PHE A 333 -7.36 -11.31 7.29
CA PHE A 333 -7.87 -9.96 7.31
C PHE A 333 -7.44 -9.21 8.57
N GLY A 334 -6.58 -8.21 8.39
CA GLY A 334 -5.91 -7.49 9.48
C GLY A 334 -4.52 -7.03 9.07
N ASN A 335 -3.79 -6.41 9.98
CA ASN A 335 -2.38 -6.13 9.75
C ASN A 335 -1.54 -7.40 9.97
N ALA A 336 -0.72 -7.73 8.98
CA ALA A 336 0.36 -8.70 9.13
C ALA A 336 1.61 -8.14 8.46
N ILE A 337 2.06 -6.99 8.97
CA ILE A 337 3.19 -6.23 8.44
C ILE A 337 4.17 -5.84 9.55
N GLN A 338 5.45 -5.79 9.21
CA GLN A 338 6.50 -5.18 10.05
C GLN A 338 7.30 -4.16 9.22
N SER A 339 7.86 -3.16 9.90
CA SER A 339 8.78 -2.19 9.28
C SER A 339 10.22 -2.67 9.44
N ILE A 340 10.94 -2.81 8.34
CA ILE A 340 12.38 -3.12 8.35
C ILE A 340 13.17 -1.88 7.92
N PRO A 341 13.94 -1.24 8.82
CA PRO A 341 14.84 -0.16 8.44
C PRO A 341 16.16 -0.74 7.89
N THR A 342 16.59 -0.25 6.74
CA THR A 342 17.96 -0.43 6.23
C THR A 342 18.71 0.89 6.39
N LEU A 343 19.93 0.85 6.94
CA LEU A 343 20.71 2.02 7.28
C LEU A 343 22.01 2.05 6.47
N ALA A 344 22.46 3.25 6.12
CA ALA A 344 23.78 3.50 5.55
C ALA A 344 24.22 4.93 5.88
N SER A 345 25.53 5.22 5.87
CA SER A 345 25.97 6.61 5.81
C SER A 345 25.67 7.19 4.42
N THR A 346 25.39 8.49 4.37
CA THR A 346 25.15 9.22 3.11
C THR A 346 26.36 9.08 2.17
N GLY A 347 27.58 9.19 2.71
CA GLY A 347 28.82 9.07 1.95
C GLY A 347 29.00 7.68 1.32
N GLU A 348 28.75 6.59 2.06
CA GLU A 348 28.87 5.24 1.51
C GLU A 348 27.80 4.95 0.45
N LEU A 349 26.55 5.33 0.71
CA LEU A 349 25.45 5.10 -0.22
C LEU A 349 25.69 5.80 -1.57
N LEU A 350 26.26 7.01 -1.55
CA LEU A 350 26.49 7.81 -2.75
C LEU A 350 27.82 7.49 -3.47
N SER A 351 28.87 7.07 -2.74
CA SER A 351 30.18 6.76 -3.33
C SER A 351 30.28 5.36 -3.95
N ARG A 352 29.47 4.40 -3.50
CA ARG A 352 29.48 3.03 -4.02
C ARG A 352 28.53 2.86 -5.21
N ASN A 353 28.58 1.72 -5.90
CA ASN A 353 27.68 1.40 -7.01
C ASN A 353 26.25 1.04 -6.56
N LEU A 354 25.30 0.99 -7.51
CA LEU A 354 23.89 0.68 -7.22
C LEU A 354 23.73 -0.71 -6.55
N TYR A 355 24.51 -1.70 -6.98
CA TYR A 355 24.51 -3.05 -6.40
C TYR A 355 24.69 -3.00 -4.88
N TRP A 356 25.65 -2.21 -4.36
CA TRP A 356 25.89 -2.17 -2.92
C TRP A 356 24.66 -1.73 -2.12
N GLY A 357 23.98 -0.66 -2.55
CA GLY A 357 22.77 -0.20 -1.87
C GLY A 357 21.60 -1.18 -2.02
N ALA A 358 21.50 -1.82 -3.19
CA ALA A 358 20.45 -2.81 -3.46
C ALA A 358 20.67 -4.13 -2.72
N ASP A 359 21.93 -4.54 -2.53
CA ASP A 359 22.36 -5.69 -1.73
C ASP A 359 22.06 -5.47 -0.23
N LEU A 360 22.24 -4.26 0.30
CA LEU A 360 21.81 -3.92 1.66
C LEU A 360 20.31 -4.11 1.85
N LEU A 361 19.49 -3.62 0.91
CA LEU A 361 18.04 -3.85 0.94
C LEU A 361 17.71 -5.34 0.80
N HIS A 362 18.42 -6.05 -0.07
CA HIS A 362 18.24 -7.48 -0.29
C HIS A 362 18.50 -8.31 0.95
N LYS A 363 19.68 -8.16 1.57
CA LYS A 363 20.07 -8.85 2.80
C LYS A 363 19.06 -8.60 3.92
N ASN A 364 18.60 -7.37 4.11
CA ASN A 364 17.61 -7.06 5.15
C ASN A 364 16.26 -7.76 4.87
N VAL A 365 15.80 -7.79 3.62
CA VAL A 365 14.54 -8.46 3.23
C VAL A 365 14.63 -9.99 3.35
N VAL A 366 15.79 -10.59 3.04
CA VAL A 366 16.04 -12.03 3.16
C VAL A 366 16.14 -12.44 4.61
N ALA A 367 16.89 -11.69 5.42
CA ALA A 367 17.06 -11.95 6.86
C ALA A 367 15.75 -11.86 7.65
N HIS A 368 14.71 -11.20 7.13
CA HIS A 368 13.42 -11.05 7.79
C HIS A 368 12.52 -12.31 7.66
N ASP A 369 12.97 -13.44 8.17
CA ASP A 369 12.29 -14.75 8.16
C ASP A 369 11.32 -14.93 9.36
N ASP A 370 10.76 -16.15 9.54
CA ASP A 370 9.85 -16.49 10.64
C ASP A 370 10.45 -16.13 12.02
N VAL A 371 11.71 -16.51 12.24
CA VAL A 371 12.43 -16.26 13.51
C VAL A 371 12.52 -14.76 13.78
N THR A 372 12.85 -13.97 12.75
CA THR A 372 12.96 -12.52 12.86
C THR A 372 11.61 -11.84 13.06
N VAL A 373 10.54 -12.29 12.37
CA VAL A 373 9.18 -11.79 12.58
C VAL A 373 8.74 -12.02 14.03
N ARG A 374 8.93 -13.24 14.56
CA ARG A 374 8.57 -13.61 15.94
C ARG A 374 9.39 -12.86 16.96
N ARG A 375 10.68 -12.60 16.70
CA ARG A 375 11.51 -11.73 17.55
C ARG A 375 10.95 -10.31 17.58
N GLY A 376 10.60 -9.75 16.43
CA GLY A 376 9.97 -8.43 16.35
C GLY A 376 8.66 -8.32 17.13
N ILE A 377 7.87 -9.40 17.17
CA ILE A 377 6.69 -9.49 18.04
C ILE A 377 7.09 -9.41 19.50
N LYS A 378 7.99 -10.28 19.97
CA LYS A 378 8.46 -10.28 21.39
C LYS A 378 9.08 -8.95 21.81
N ASP A 379 9.88 -8.33 20.94
CA ASP A 379 10.49 -7.03 21.18
C ASP A 379 9.44 -5.92 21.27
N TRP A 380 8.32 -6.05 20.56
CA TRP A 380 7.19 -5.15 20.73
C TRP A 380 6.41 -5.43 22.00
N GLU A 381 6.21 -6.69 22.38
CA GLU A 381 5.51 -7.06 23.62
C GLU A 381 6.24 -6.56 24.88
N ARG A 382 7.58 -6.60 24.85
CA ARG A 382 8.41 -6.08 25.94
C ARG A 382 8.38 -4.56 26.04
N GLU A 383 8.21 -3.88 24.90
CA GLU A 383 8.20 -2.41 24.82
C GLU A 383 7.17 -1.95 23.76
N PRO A 384 5.87 -1.96 24.13
CA PRO A 384 4.79 -1.57 23.23
C PRO A 384 4.97 -0.14 22.75
N ARG A 385 4.90 0.05 21.43
CA ARG A 385 5.18 1.35 20.81
C ARG A 385 4.35 1.60 19.56
N LEU A 386 4.17 2.88 19.26
CA LEU A 386 3.51 3.36 18.05
C LEU A 386 4.33 3.08 16.79
N PHE A 387 3.65 3.03 15.64
CA PHE A 387 4.33 2.87 14.38
C PHE A 387 5.10 4.15 14.01
N PRO A 388 6.42 4.06 13.71
CA PRO A 388 7.25 5.25 13.47
C PRO A 388 7.04 5.77 12.04
N LEU A 389 6.06 6.65 11.84
CA LEU A 389 5.91 7.43 10.62
C LEU A 389 6.63 8.78 10.73
N GLY A 390 6.89 9.40 9.58
CA GLY A 390 7.58 10.68 9.50
C GLY A 390 9.03 10.59 9.05
N ASN A 391 9.66 11.75 8.98
CA ASN A 391 11.07 11.94 8.64
C ASN A 391 11.75 12.87 9.66
N PHE A 392 11.69 12.47 10.93
CA PHE A 392 12.14 13.27 12.07
C PHE A 392 13.64 13.61 12.04
N ASP A 393 14.46 12.78 11.38
CA ASP A 393 15.90 13.00 11.26
C ASP A 393 16.34 13.67 9.95
N GLY A 394 15.37 13.98 9.07
CA GLY A 394 15.58 14.57 7.75
C GLY A 394 16.18 13.61 6.71
N ALA A 395 16.50 12.38 7.08
CA ALA A 395 17.29 11.45 6.27
C ALA A 395 16.60 10.10 6.00
N SER A 396 15.33 9.98 6.39
CA SER A 396 14.53 8.77 6.25
C SER A 396 13.61 8.80 5.02
N ILE A 397 13.39 7.63 4.43
CA ILE A 397 12.38 7.36 3.40
C ILE A 397 11.59 6.13 3.84
N THR A 398 10.27 6.16 3.67
CA THR A 398 9.39 5.03 3.97
C THR A 398 8.66 4.56 2.73
N MET A 399 9.04 3.37 2.25
CA MET A 399 8.37 2.66 1.16
C MET A 399 7.20 1.86 1.70
N GLY A 400 5.99 2.32 1.41
CA GLY A 400 4.75 1.58 1.63
C GLY A 400 4.16 1.07 0.32
N SER A 401 3.06 0.33 0.43
CA SER A 401 2.38 -0.29 -0.71
C SER A 401 3.27 -1.30 -1.45
N SER A 402 2.75 -1.88 -2.54
CA SER A 402 3.46 -2.86 -3.36
C SER A 402 2.88 -2.83 -4.78
N PRO A 403 3.72 -2.88 -5.83
CA PRO A 403 3.23 -3.00 -7.20
C PRO A 403 2.56 -4.35 -7.47
N ARG A 404 2.63 -5.30 -6.54
CA ARG A 404 1.93 -6.59 -6.63
C ARG A 404 0.48 -6.54 -6.13
N PHE A 405 0.04 -5.42 -5.57
CA PHE A 405 -1.36 -5.31 -5.15
C PHE A 405 -2.27 -5.21 -6.38
N PRO A 406 -3.42 -5.89 -6.38
CA PRO A 406 -4.37 -5.92 -7.50
C PRO A 406 -5.19 -4.63 -7.57
N MET A 407 -4.54 -3.47 -7.75
CA MET A 407 -5.21 -2.17 -7.66
C MET A 407 -6.09 -1.88 -8.87
N TYR A 408 -5.67 -2.31 -10.05
CA TYR A 408 -6.43 -2.14 -11.30
C TYR A 408 -7.43 -3.28 -11.56
N ASP A 409 -7.56 -4.24 -10.63
CA ASP A 409 -8.60 -5.27 -10.69
C ASP A 409 -9.97 -4.73 -10.21
N ASN A 410 -10.02 -3.47 -9.73
CA ASN A 410 -11.22 -2.75 -9.30
C ASN A 410 -12.09 -2.33 -10.50
N ASP A 411 -12.58 -3.32 -11.23
CA ASP A 411 -13.59 -3.16 -12.27
C ASP A 411 -14.98 -3.35 -11.67
N PHE A 412 -15.70 -2.24 -11.50
CA PHE A 412 -17.05 -2.19 -10.94
C PHE A 412 -18.14 -2.61 -11.95
N GLY A 413 -17.76 -2.99 -13.17
CA GLY A 413 -18.65 -3.51 -14.21
C GLY A 413 -18.61 -2.74 -15.53
N TRP A 414 -17.92 -1.60 -15.59
CA TRP A 414 -17.78 -0.79 -16.82
C TRP A 414 -16.33 -0.55 -17.22
N GLY A 415 -15.40 -1.34 -16.69
CA GLY A 415 -14.04 -1.41 -17.17
C GLY A 415 -12.98 -1.07 -16.14
N ARG A 416 -11.74 -1.18 -16.60
CA ARG A 416 -10.53 -1.02 -15.80
C ARG A 416 -10.31 0.45 -15.41
N PRO A 417 -9.88 0.75 -14.16
CA PRO A 417 -9.53 2.11 -13.76
C PRO A 417 -8.53 2.80 -14.69
N LEU A 418 -8.70 4.10 -14.88
CA LEU A 418 -7.77 5.01 -15.56
C LEU A 418 -6.54 5.31 -14.70
N ALA A 419 -6.72 5.41 -13.38
CA ALA A 419 -5.63 5.72 -12.46
C ALA A 419 -5.96 5.30 -11.04
N VAL A 420 -4.94 5.01 -10.25
CA VAL A 420 -5.02 4.85 -8.80
C VAL A 420 -4.45 6.10 -8.13
N ARG A 421 -5.15 6.63 -7.12
CA ARG A 421 -4.72 7.82 -6.37
C ARG A 421 -4.95 7.66 -4.87
N SER A 422 -4.25 8.49 -4.11
CA SER A 422 -4.31 8.50 -2.64
C SER A 422 -4.76 9.86 -2.11
N GLY A 423 -5.49 9.85 -1.00
CA GLY A 423 -5.92 11.07 -0.32
C GLY A 423 -4.79 11.74 0.48
N ARG A 424 -5.14 12.63 1.42
CA ARG A 424 -4.18 13.38 2.25
C ARG A 424 -3.48 12.52 3.31
N ALA A 425 -4.02 11.34 3.61
CA ALA A 425 -3.58 10.56 4.77
C ALA A 425 -2.14 10.04 4.68
N ASN A 426 -1.44 10.06 5.81
CA ASN A 426 -0.08 9.53 6.01
C ASN A 426 0.98 10.14 5.05
N LYS A 427 0.76 11.37 4.57
CA LYS A 427 1.71 12.11 3.71
C LYS A 427 2.67 12.95 4.54
N PHE A 428 3.96 12.68 4.39
CA PHE A 428 5.09 13.37 5.02
C PHE A 428 6.30 13.32 4.06
N ASP A 429 7.32 14.17 4.28
CA ASP A 429 8.53 14.16 3.46
C ASP A 429 9.23 12.78 3.50
N GLY A 430 9.46 12.17 2.34
CA GLY A 430 10.04 10.83 2.23
C GLY A 430 9.01 9.70 2.29
N LYS A 431 7.71 9.98 2.25
CA LYS A 431 6.68 8.96 2.05
C LYS A 431 6.63 8.55 0.59
N ILE A 432 6.77 7.25 0.32
CA ILE A 432 6.65 6.67 -1.02
C ILE A 432 5.58 5.58 -1.01
N SER A 433 4.75 5.55 -2.07
CA SER A 433 3.85 4.43 -2.36
C SER A 433 4.15 3.85 -3.74
N ALA A 434 4.33 2.54 -3.82
CA ALA A 434 4.44 1.85 -5.10
C ALA A 434 3.08 1.31 -5.58
N PHE A 435 2.75 1.57 -6.85
CA PHE A 435 1.60 1.03 -7.56
C PHE A 435 2.05 0.23 -8.78
N PRO A 436 1.31 -0.80 -9.23
CA PRO A 436 1.51 -1.34 -10.57
C PRO A 436 1.27 -0.24 -11.60
N GLY A 437 2.03 -0.25 -12.70
CA GLY A 437 1.69 0.56 -13.88
C GLY A 437 0.34 0.10 -14.47
N ARG A 438 -0.44 1.04 -15.00
CA ARG A 438 -1.79 0.75 -15.53
C ARG A 438 -1.75 -0.27 -16.66
N GLU A 439 -0.78 -0.22 -17.55
CA GLU A 439 -0.66 -1.12 -18.69
C GLU A 439 -0.62 -2.60 -18.26
N GLY A 440 -0.10 -2.88 -17.05
CA GLY A 440 0.00 -4.23 -16.52
C GLY A 440 1.04 -5.05 -17.30
N ASN A 441 2.29 -5.04 -16.86
CA ASN A 441 3.36 -5.85 -17.45
C ASN A 441 4.63 -5.84 -16.59
N GLY A 442 4.53 -5.49 -15.31
CA GLY A 442 5.69 -5.27 -14.45
C GLY A 442 6.21 -3.83 -14.41
N ALA A 443 5.60 -2.90 -15.15
CA ALA A 443 5.77 -1.46 -14.91
C ALA A 443 5.31 -1.06 -13.51
N VAL A 444 5.87 0.04 -13.00
CA VAL A 444 5.64 0.54 -11.63
C VAL A 444 5.51 2.04 -11.64
N ASP A 445 4.48 2.53 -10.95
CA ASP A 445 4.34 3.94 -10.61
C ASP A 445 4.78 4.16 -9.17
N LEU A 446 5.65 5.13 -8.95
CA LEU A 446 6.04 5.60 -7.62
C LEU A 446 5.36 6.93 -7.33
N GLU A 447 4.40 6.94 -6.41
CA GLU A 447 3.88 8.15 -5.78
C GLU A 447 4.89 8.60 -4.73
N VAL A 448 5.61 9.68 -5.03
CA VAL A 448 6.71 10.22 -4.24
C VAL A 448 6.25 11.52 -3.59
N VAL A 449 6.33 11.59 -2.26
CA VAL A 449 6.02 12.79 -1.47
C VAL A 449 7.30 13.30 -0.83
N LEU A 450 7.72 14.50 -1.20
CA LEU A 450 8.97 15.12 -0.74
C LEU A 450 8.79 16.61 -0.46
N ALA A 451 9.66 17.17 0.37
CA ALA A 451 9.81 18.61 0.47
C ALA A 451 10.11 19.22 -0.92
N PRO A 452 9.61 20.43 -1.25
CA PRO A 452 9.75 21.01 -2.60
C PRO A 452 11.19 21.06 -3.13
N SER A 453 12.16 21.43 -2.29
CA SER A 453 13.58 21.47 -2.66
C SER A 453 14.15 20.08 -2.96
N THR A 454 13.80 19.08 -2.16
CA THR A 454 14.21 17.69 -2.38
C THR A 454 13.58 17.12 -3.65
N MET A 455 12.30 17.42 -3.92
CA MET A 455 11.64 17.04 -5.17
C MET A 455 12.36 17.64 -6.37
N ALA A 456 12.64 18.95 -6.37
CA ALA A 456 13.37 19.61 -7.45
C ALA A 456 14.77 19.00 -7.67
N GLY A 457 15.46 18.63 -6.59
CA GLY A 457 16.74 17.93 -6.66
C GLY A 457 16.63 16.53 -7.29
N LEU A 458 15.57 15.79 -6.98
CA LEU A 458 15.30 14.47 -7.59
C LEU A 458 14.95 14.60 -9.09
N GLU A 459 14.17 15.61 -9.45
CA GLU A 459 13.80 15.91 -10.85
C GLU A 459 14.99 16.35 -11.69
N SER A 460 16.04 16.88 -11.05
CA SER A 460 17.28 17.28 -11.70
C SER A 460 18.34 16.16 -11.70
N ASP A 461 18.03 15.00 -11.14
CA ASP A 461 18.96 13.88 -11.03
C ASP A 461 18.98 13.04 -12.32
N PRO A 462 20.01 13.15 -13.19
CA PRO A 462 20.02 12.44 -14.46
C PRO A 462 20.12 10.92 -14.28
N GLU A 463 20.69 10.45 -13.16
CA GLU A 463 20.81 9.01 -12.90
C GLU A 463 19.46 8.38 -12.60
N PHE A 464 18.55 9.16 -12.00
CA PHE A 464 17.16 8.76 -11.74
C PHE A 464 16.28 8.97 -12.97
N MET A 465 16.30 10.18 -13.52
CA MET A 465 15.35 10.60 -14.56
C MET A 465 15.51 9.87 -15.88
N GLN A 466 16.69 9.30 -16.18
CA GLN A 466 16.89 8.45 -17.36
C GLN A 466 15.99 7.19 -17.38
N TYR A 467 15.47 6.76 -16.21
CA TYR A 467 14.59 5.60 -16.08
C TYR A 467 13.11 5.97 -15.99
N VAL A 468 12.80 7.27 -15.85
CA VAL A 468 11.44 7.77 -15.74
C VAL A 468 10.88 7.98 -17.14
N SER A 469 9.72 7.40 -17.42
CA SER A 469 9.04 7.60 -18.69
C SER A 469 8.59 9.06 -18.85
N THR A 470 8.77 9.62 -20.05
CA THR A 470 8.34 10.99 -20.39
C THR A 470 6.89 11.08 -20.83
N ASN A 471 6.26 9.94 -21.13
CA ASN A 471 4.87 9.85 -21.57
C ASN A 471 4.08 9.16 -20.45
N LEU A 472 3.09 9.85 -19.89
CA LEU A 472 2.07 9.32 -18.97
C LEU A 472 0.78 9.05 -19.73
#